data_AF-A0A420WZL4-F1
#
_entry.id   AF-A0A420WZL4-F1
#
_cell.length_a   1.000
_cell.length_b   1.000
_cell.length_c   1.000
_cell.angle_alpha   90.00
_cell.angle_beta   90.00
_cell.angle_gamma   90.00
#
_symmetry.space_group_name_H-M   'P 1'
#
loop_
_entity.id
_entity.type
_entity.pdbx_description
1 polymer ?
#
loop_
_entity_poly.entity_id
_entity_poly.type
_entity_poly.pdbx_seq_one_letter_code
_entity_poly.pdbx_strand_id
1 'polypeptide(L)'
;MVYQVSCHRCGNNQQAPLDVHDDWEEISCTECGEFLDTVGNWKDAHSPSYALQMLNMSRTLTLQMAREGQPMNDQWGSRRATA
;
A
#
# COMPACT_ATOMS: atom_id res chain seq x y z
N MET A 1 -2.32 16.80 14.16
CA MET A 1 -1.22 16.54 13.20
C MET A 1 -1.86 16.22 11.87
N VAL A 2 -1.37 16.82 10.78
CA VAL A 2 -1.89 16.55 9.42
C VAL A 2 -0.89 15.60 8.76
N TYR A 3 -1.33 14.41 8.36
CA TYR A 3 -0.49 13.42 7.70
C TYR A 3 -0.76 13.49 6.20
N GLN A 4 0.29 13.61 5.40
CA GLN A 4 0.21 13.73 3.94
C GLN A 4 0.53 12.41 3.27
N VAL A 5 -0.28 12.05 2.27
CA VAL A 5 -0.05 10.90 1.40
C VAL A 5 0.18 11.39 -0.03
N SER A 6 1.20 10.84 -0.69
CA SER A 6 1.55 11.15 -2.06
C SER A 6 1.07 10.06 -3.01
N CYS A 7 0.45 10.46 -4.12
CA CYS A 7 0.03 9.52 -5.15
C CYS A 7 1.23 9.14 -6.02
N HIS A 8 1.58 7.86 -6.03
CA HIS A 8 2.65 7.32 -6.87
C HIS A 8 2.34 7.37 -8.38
N ARG A 9 1.06 7.53 -8.77
CA ARG A 9 0.62 7.56 -10.16
C ARG A 9 0.58 8.96 -10.79
N CYS A 10 0.00 9.93 -10.10
CA CYS A 10 -0.18 11.30 -10.63
C CYS A 10 0.67 12.36 -9.92
N GLY A 11 1.32 12.02 -8.80
CA GLY A 11 2.13 12.95 -8.02
C GLY A 11 1.34 13.90 -7.11
N ASN A 12 0.00 13.79 -7.06
CA ASN A 12 -0.81 14.59 -6.15
C ASN A 12 -0.46 14.30 -4.68
N ASN A 13 -0.38 15.36 -3.87
CA ASN A 13 -0.21 15.28 -2.42
C ASN A 13 -1.49 15.70 -1.73
N GLN A 14 -2.06 14.80 -0.94
CA GLN A 14 -3.32 15.03 -0.24
C GLN A 14 -3.19 14.69 1.25
N GLN A 15 -4.18 15.11 2.03
CA GLN A 15 -4.26 14.72 3.43
C GLN A 15 -4.83 13.31 3.55
N ALA A 16 -4.23 12.47 4.40
CA ALA A 16 -4.78 11.17 4.72
C ALA A 16 -6.03 11.32 5.62
N PRO A 17 -7.16 10.67 5.29
CA PRO A 17 -8.37 10.72 6.11
C PRO A 17 -8.19 9.85 7.36
N LEU A 18 -7.62 10.44 8.41
CA LEU A 18 -7.37 9.73 9.67
C LEU A 18 -8.53 9.75 10.67
N ASP A 19 -9.61 10.48 10.36
CA ASP A 19 -10.82 10.54 11.20
C ASP A 19 -11.76 9.33 10.98
N VAL A 20 -11.28 8.34 10.23
CA VAL A 20 -12.02 7.14 9.91
C VAL A 20 -11.85 6.10 11.02
N HIS A 21 -13.00 5.55 11.46
CA HIS A 21 -13.07 4.53 12.50
C HIS A 21 -12.74 3.11 11.99
N ASP A 22 -12.83 2.87 10.68
CA ASP A 22 -12.52 1.58 10.07
C ASP A 22 -11.08 1.57 9.51
N ASP A 23 -10.26 0.67 10.03
CA ASP A 23 -8.88 0.50 9.59
C ASP A 23 -8.77 -0.14 8.20
N TRP A 24 -9.86 -0.72 7.68
CA TRP A 24 -9.93 -1.30 6.33
C TRP A 24 -10.38 -0.32 5.26
N GLU A 25 -10.71 0.93 5.62
CA GLU A 25 -11.11 1.92 4.63
C GLU A 25 -9.95 2.28 3.70
N GLU A 26 -10.28 2.46 2.42
CA GLU A 26 -9.30 2.75 1.38
C GLU A 26 -8.91 4.23 1.39
N ILE A 27 -7.61 4.48 1.36
CA ILE A 27 -7.04 5.79 1.05
C ILE A 27 -6.80 5.81 -0.46
N SER A 28 -7.65 6.52 -1.18
CA SER A 28 -7.56 6.66 -2.64
C SER A 28 -7.19 8.09 -3.03
N CYS A 29 -6.47 8.24 -4.14
CA CYS A 29 -6.11 9.56 -4.66
C CYS A 29 -7.36 10.34 -5.08
N THR A 30 -7.52 11.56 -4.57
CA THR A 30 -8.66 12.43 -4.88
C THR A 30 -8.67 12.95 -6.31
N GLU A 31 -7.53 12.90 -7.01
CA GLU A 31 -7.42 13.34 -8.40
C GLU A 31 -7.64 12.22 -9.41
N CYS A 32 -6.95 11.08 -9.22
CA CYS A 32 -6.95 10.00 -10.22
C CYS A 32 -7.66 8.72 -9.77
N GLY A 33 -8.14 8.66 -8.51
CA GLY A 33 -8.82 7.49 -7.96
C GLY A 33 -7.91 6.29 -7.66
N GLU A 34 -6.59 6.43 -7.83
CA GLU A 34 -5.65 5.34 -7.57
C GLU A 34 -5.67 4.94 -6.09
N PHE A 35 -5.71 3.65 -5.82
CA PHE A 35 -5.54 3.11 -4.47
C PHE A 35 -4.13 3.42 -3.96
N LEU A 36 -4.03 4.03 -2.78
CA LEU A 36 -2.75 4.39 -2.18
C LEU A 36 -2.40 3.47 -1.01
N ASP A 37 -3.33 3.28 -0.09
CA ASP A 37 -3.15 2.44 1.10
C ASP A 37 -4.49 2.16 1.80
N THR A 38 -4.49 1.39 2.90
CA THR A 38 -5.59 1.35 3.86
C THR A 38 -5.31 2.26 5.05
N VAL A 39 -6.38 2.75 5.71
CA VAL A 39 -6.27 3.62 6.90
C VAL A 39 -5.43 2.98 8.01
N GLY A 40 -5.63 1.70 8.29
CA GLY A 40 -4.90 0.97 9.32
C GLY A 40 -3.41 0.84 9.01
N ASN A 41 -3.08 0.40 7.79
CA ASN A 41 -1.68 0.26 7.38
C ASN A 41 -0.95 1.62 7.36
N TRP A 42 -1.65 2.67 6.94
CA TRP A 42 -1.12 4.03 6.98
C TRP A 42 -0.87 4.53 8.41
N LYS A 43 -1.78 4.27 9.35
CA LYS A 43 -1.61 4.58 10.79
C LYS A 43 -0.42 3.81 11.38
N ASP A 44 -0.27 2.54 11.04
CA ASP A 44 0.84 1.68 11.49
C ASP A 44 2.20 2.19 11.01
N ALA A 45 2.28 2.63 9.75
CA ALA A 45 3.49 3.25 9.19
C ALA A 45 3.85 4.59 9.83
N HIS A 46 2.85 5.28 10.40
CA HIS A 46 2.99 6.58 11.06
C HIS A 46 2.77 6.50 12.57
N SER A 47 3.01 5.33 13.16
CA SER A 47 2.83 5.11 14.60
C SER A 47 3.60 6.17 15.40
N PRO A 48 2.98 6.75 16.45
CA PRO A 48 3.67 7.72 17.31
C PRO A 48 4.86 7.11 18.08
N SER A 49 4.94 5.78 18.16
CA SER A 49 6.08 5.07 18.72
C SER A 49 7.09 4.74 17.62
N TYR A 50 8.28 5.36 17.69
CA TYR A 50 9.37 5.08 16.75
C TYR A 50 9.75 3.59 16.70
N ALA A 51 9.72 2.89 17.83
CA ALA A 51 10.00 1.46 17.88
C ALA A 51 8.97 0.64 17.09
N LEU A 52 7.68 0.95 17.24
CA LEU A 52 6.61 0.30 16.49
C LEU A 52 6.67 0.64 15.01
N GLN A 53 6.94 1.91 14.69
CA GLN A 53 7.14 2.35 13.31
C GLN A 53 8.25 1.55 12.62
N MET A 54 9.42 1.43 13.24
CA MET A 54 10.54 0.66 12.68
C MET A 54 10.20 -0.83 12.50
N LEU A 55 9.51 -1.43 13.46
CA LEU A 55 9.05 -2.82 13.34
C LEU A 55 8.07 -2.98 12.18
N ASN A 56 7.09 -2.08 12.04
CA ASN A 56 6.13 -2.08 10.95
C ASN A 56 6.83 -1.92 9.58
N MET A 57 7.81 -1.01 9.47
CA MET A 57 8.60 -0.86 8.25
C MET A 57 9.39 -2.13 7.91
N SER A 58 10.07 -2.74 8.88
CA SER A 58 10.83 -3.98 8.67
C SER A 58 9.94 -5.15 8.22
N ARG A 59 8.72 -5.24 8.76
CA ARG A 59 7.72 -6.22 8.34
C ARG A 59 7.32 -6.01 6.88
N THR A 60 7.04 -4.77 6.49
CA THR A 60 6.68 -4.43 5.11
C THR A 60 7.79 -4.81 4.13
N LEU A 61 9.05 -4.47 4.44
CA LEU A 61 10.19 -4.86 3.59
C LEU A 61 10.34 -6.37 3.49
N THR A 62 10.17 -7.10 4.59
CA THR A 62 10.23 -8.57 4.60
C THR A 62 9.17 -9.17 3.68
N LEU A 63 7.94 -8.63 3.70
CA LEU A 63 6.86 -9.06 2.81
C LEU A 63 7.13 -8.72 1.34
N GLN A 64 7.72 -7.56 1.04
CA GLN A 64 8.11 -7.18 -0.32
C GLN A 64 9.18 -8.13 -0.88
N MET A 65 10.25 -8.37 -0.13
CA MET A 65 11.30 -9.32 -0.52
C MET A 65 10.74 -10.74 -0.73
N ALA A 66 9.79 -11.17 0.12
CA ALA A 66 9.13 -12.46 -0.06
C ALA A 66 8.33 -12.54 -1.37
N ARG A 67 7.68 -11.45 -1.80
CA ARG A 67 6.95 -11.37 -3.07
C ARG A 67 7.89 -11.33 -4.28
N GLU A 68 8.97 -10.56 -4.20
CA GLU A 68 9.97 -10.46 -5.26
C GLU A 68 10.75 -11.77 -5.45
N GLY A 69 10.95 -12.52 -4.37
CA GLY A 69 11.58 -13.84 -4.39
C GLY A 69 10.71 -14.96 -4.96
N GLN A 70 9.42 -14.72 -5.21
CA GLN A 70 8.60 -15.69 -5.95
C GLN A 70 8.91 -15.59 -7.45
N PRO A 71 9.31 -16.68 -8.12
CA PRO A 71 9.45 -16.65 -9.56
C PRO A 71 8.09 -16.31 -10.19
N MET A 72 8.07 -15.34 -11.12
CA MET A 72 6.92 -15.02 -11.98
C MET A 72 6.55 -16.24 -12.83
N ASN A 73 5.90 -17.24 -12.23
CA ASN A 73 5.41 -18.41 -12.94
C ASN A 73 3.97 -18.20 -13.38
N ASP A 74 3.76 -17.22 -14.26
CA ASP A 74 2.52 -17.03 -15.02
C ASP A 74 2.80 -16.98 -16.53
N GLN A 75 3.62 -17.90 -17.03
CA GLN A 75 3.69 -18.22 -18.47
C GLN A 75 2.70 -19.33 -18.86
N TRP A 76 1.69 -19.61 -18.03
CA TRP A 76 0.79 -20.77 -18.15
C TRP A 76 -0.70 -20.40 -18.29
N GLY A 77 -1.03 -19.53 -19.25
CA GLY A 77 -2.43 -19.19 -19.53
C GLY A 77 -2.87 -18.95 -20.98
N SER A 78 -1.98 -18.75 -21.96
CA SER A 78 -2.42 -18.34 -23.31
C SER A 78 -1.80 -19.13 -24.48
N ARG A 79 -1.41 -20.39 -24.26
CA ARG A 79 -1.09 -21.34 -25.36
C ARG A 79 -1.89 -22.64 -25.22
N ARG A 80 -3.21 -22.52 -25.42
CA ARG A 80 -4.19 -23.58 -25.79
C ARG A 80 -5.51 -22.81 -25.90
N ALA A 81 -6.11 -22.53 -27.06
CA ALA A 81 -6.37 -23.42 -28.17
C ALA A 81 -6.32 -22.70 -29.53
N THR A 82 -5.48 -23.23 -30.42
CA THR A 82 -5.75 -23.26 -31.86
C THR A 82 -6.07 -24.70 -32.20
N ALA A 83 -7.34 -24.99 -32.49
CA ALA A 83 -7.82 -26.08 -33.35
C ALA A 83 -9.32 -25.87 -33.55
#